data_AF-A0A2I0CZE8-F1
#
_entry.id   AF-A0A2I0CZE8-F1
#
_cell.length_a   1.000
_cell.length_b   1.000
_cell.length_c   1.000
_cell.angle_alpha   90.00
_cell.angle_beta   90.00
_cell.angle_gamma   90.00
#
_symmetry.space_group_name_H-M   'P 1'
#
loop_
_entity.id
_entity.type
_entity.pdbx_description
1 polymer ?
#
loop_
_entity_poly.entity_id
_entity_poly.type
_entity_poly.pdbx_seq_one_letter_code
_entity_poly.pdbx_strand_id
1 'polypeptide(L)'
;EAGYGRRSNCRRCKMKIPRQADLACGNWGVIGEKAGKATFVEVCSEKGANLVSGAVKNGILATEAANPKGLEIRGKVEGAMLKLGDKWRKHDFEALGEGKDRLKKIMQETSRCIKCYSCISACPICYCVDCTTKNPAYVKPGELPPNFMFHLIRFAHIADSCVNCGQCQELCPAEIPNALFMHAQQVELEKMFGHAPGQDMELPILAYAEEREERSRLHNTGSDMIYLNVFNPVAKH
;
A
#
# COMPACT_ATOMS: atom_id res chain seq x y z
N GLU A 1 10.97 -21.99 -12.29
CA GLU A 1 10.64 -20.65 -11.75
C GLU A 1 11.93 -19.88 -11.56
N ALA A 2 12.07 -18.68 -12.12
CA ALA A 2 13.32 -17.91 -12.11
C ALA A 2 13.67 -17.28 -10.73
N GLY A 3 13.27 -17.90 -9.61
CA GLY A 3 13.65 -17.47 -8.27
C GLY A 3 13.07 -16.13 -7.78
N TYR A 4 12.31 -15.40 -8.61
CA TYR A 4 11.62 -14.17 -8.19
C TYR A 4 10.40 -14.51 -7.32
N GLY A 5 10.66 -14.89 -6.07
CA GLY A 5 9.64 -15.08 -5.06
C GLY A 5 8.81 -13.82 -4.81
N ARG A 6 7.69 -13.98 -4.11
CA ARG A 6 6.84 -12.85 -3.70
C ARG A 6 7.65 -11.80 -2.94
N ARG A 7 7.47 -10.51 -3.32
CA ARG A 7 7.99 -9.36 -2.56
C ARG A 7 7.64 -9.52 -1.07
N SER A 8 8.54 -9.10 -0.19
CA SER A 8 8.39 -9.29 1.26
C SER A 8 7.04 -8.77 1.78
N ASN A 9 6.61 -7.58 1.34
CA ASN A 9 5.33 -7.00 1.70
C ASN A 9 4.12 -7.80 1.18
N CYS A 10 4.18 -8.35 -0.04
CA CYS A 10 3.11 -9.18 -0.60
C CYS A 10 2.85 -10.46 0.20
N ARG A 11 3.87 -10.97 0.91
CA ARG A 11 3.72 -12.10 1.83
C ARG A 11 2.82 -11.75 3.01
N ARG A 12 2.92 -10.52 3.54
CA ARG A 12 2.09 -9.99 4.64
C ARG A 12 0.73 -9.42 4.20
N CYS A 13 0.48 -9.26 2.90
CA CYS A 13 -0.76 -8.64 2.40
C CYS A 13 -2.01 -9.45 2.80
N LYS A 14 -3.09 -8.77 3.18
CA LYS A 14 -4.39 -9.39 3.49
C LYS A 14 -5.42 -9.30 2.37
N MET A 15 -5.07 -8.63 1.30
CA MET A 15 -5.86 -8.53 0.09
C MET A 15 -5.19 -9.38 -0.98
N LYS A 16 -5.72 -10.59 -1.21
CA LYS A 16 -5.14 -11.55 -2.16
C LYS A 16 -5.78 -11.46 -3.53
N ILE A 17 -7.08 -11.18 -3.56
CA ILE A 17 -7.82 -10.85 -4.77
C ILE A 17 -8.25 -9.38 -4.64
N PRO A 18 -7.82 -8.49 -5.55
CA PRO A 18 -8.07 -7.06 -5.44
C PRO A 18 -9.48 -6.70 -5.90
N ARG A 19 -10.50 -7.10 -5.14
CA ARG A 19 -11.92 -6.87 -5.49
C ARG A 19 -12.36 -5.41 -5.40
N GLN A 20 -11.50 -4.53 -4.89
CA GLN A 20 -11.67 -3.07 -4.92
C GLN A 20 -11.30 -2.44 -6.28
N ALA A 21 -10.65 -3.19 -7.18
CA ALA A 21 -10.43 -2.75 -8.57
C ALA A 21 -11.67 -3.07 -9.43
N ASP A 22 -11.80 -2.44 -10.60
CA ASP A 22 -12.91 -2.73 -11.52
C ASP A 22 -12.90 -4.18 -12.04
N LEU A 23 -11.70 -4.74 -12.22
CA LEU A 23 -11.46 -6.12 -12.66
C LEU A 23 -10.37 -6.76 -11.79
N ALA A 24 -10.64 -7.96 -11.27
CA ALA A 24 -9.65 -8.78 -10.58
C ALA A 24 -9.24 -9.98 -11.45
N CYS A 25 -8.08 -9.83 -12.10
CA CYS A 25 -7.54 -10.83 -13.02
C CYS A 25 -6.48 -11.71 -12.35
N GLY A 26 -6.48 -13.01 -12.63
CA GLY A 26 -5.42 -13.91 -12.18
C GLY A 26 -5.61 -15.35 -12.61
N ASN A 27 -4.65 -16.22 -12.28
CA ASN A 27 -4.67 -17.61 -12.75
C ASN A 27 -5.42 -18.57 -11.81
N TRP A 28 -5.77 -18.14 -10.60
CA TRP A 28 -6.48 -18.98 -9.64
C TRP A 28 -7.91 -19.27 -10.13
N GLY A 29 -8.22 -20.56 -10.26
CA GLY A 29 -9.49 -21.05 -10.77
C GLY A 29 -9.50 -21.39 -12.26
N VAL A 30 -8.41 -21.10 -12.99
CA VAL A 30 -8.24 -21.59 -14.37
C VAL A 30 -7.66 -23.01 -14.31
N ILE A 31 -8.43 -23.98 -14.78
CA ILE A 31 -8.10 -25.42 -14.68
C ILE A 31 -8.28 -26.13 -16.02
N GLY A 32 -7.79 -27.37 -16.10
CA GLY A 32 -7.88 -28.20 -17.31
C GLY A 32 -7.04 -27.65 -18.46
N GLU A 33 -7.54 -27.79 -19.70
CA GLU A 33 -6.81 -27.41 -20.92
C GLU A 33 -6.50 -25.91 -21.02
N LYS A 34 -7.21 -25.09 -20.24
CA LYS A 34 -7.06 -23.63 -20.20
C LYS A 34 -6.06 -23.15 -19.16
N ALA A 35 -5.58 -24.03 -18.28
CA ALA A 35 -4.55 -23.67 -17.31
C ALA A 35 -3.31 -23.10 -18.02
N GLY A 36 -2.90 -21.88 -17.67
CA GLY A 36 -1.79 -21.18 -18.31
C GLY A 36 -2.07 -20.61 -19.71
N LYS A 37 -3.27 -20.84 -20.26
CA LYS A 37 -3.70 -20.30 -21.58
C LYS A 37 -4.83 -19.27 -21.48
N ALA A 38 -5.52 -19.22 -20.35
CA ALA A 38 -6.57 -18.26 -20.06
C ALA A 38 -6.33 -17.58 -18.70
N THR A 39 -7.00 -16.45 -18.48
CA THR A 39 -6.98 -15.70 -17.22
C THR A 39 -8.38 -15.73 -16.61
N PHE A 40 -8.46 -16.01 -15.31
CA PHE A 40 -9.70 -15.85 -14.55
C PHE A 40 -9.94 -14.35 -14.34
N VAL A 41 -11.10 -13.86 -14.78
CA VAL A 41 -11.49 -12.45 -14.62
C VAL A 41 -12.73 -12.39 -13.74
N GLU A 42 -12.62 -11.68 -12.63
CA GLU A 42 -13.75 -11.31 -11.79
C GLU A 42 -14.10 -9.85 -12.07
N VAL A 43 -15.35 -9.60 -12.46
CA VAL A 43 -15.87 -8.26 -12.73
C VAL A 43 -16.45 -7.73 -11.43
N CYS A 44 -15.84 -6.66 -10.91
CA CYS A 44 -16.15 -6.15 -9.57
C CYS A 44 -16.91 -4.82 -9.60
N SER A 45 -17.07 -4.21 -10.77
CA SER A 45 -17.81 -2.96 -10.96
C SER A 45 -18.53 -2.89 -12.30
N GLU A 46 -19.47 -1.95 -12.43
CA GLU A 46 -20.12 -1.64 -13.71
C GLU A 46 -19.12 -1.14 -14.76
N LYS A 47 -18.12 -0.34 -14.36
CA LYS A 47 -17.05 0.11 -15.25
C LYS A 47 -16.25 -1.08 -15.79
N GLY A 48 -15.93 -2.05 -14.93
CA GLY A 48 -15.29 -3.31 -15.33
C GLY A 48 -16.16 -4.11 -16.30
N ALA A 49 -17.46 -4.20 -16.04
CA ALA A 49 -18.41 -4.90 -16.92
C ALA A 49 -18.46 -4.27 -18.31
N ASN A 50 -18.53 -2.93 -18.38
CA ASN A 50 -18.53 -2.18 -19.62
C ASN A 50 -17.22 -2.35 -20.40
N LEU A 51 -16.08 -2.36 -19.72
CA LEU A 51 -14.77 -2.60 -20.33
C LEU A 51 -14.69 -3.99 -20.98
N VAL A 52 -15.09 -5.02 -20.24
CA VAL A 52 -15.08 -6.41 -20.75
C VAL A 52 -16.06 -6.56 -21.91
N SER A 53 -17.28 -6.05 -21.77
CA SER A 53 -18.32 -6.16 -22.79
C SER A 53 -17.95 -5.43 -24.08
N GLY A 54 -17.35 -4.24 -23.97
CA GLY A 54 -16.81 -3.50 -25.11
C GLY A 54 -15.70 -4.25 -25.83
N ALA A 55 -14.78 -4.88 -25.08
CA ALA A 55 -13.71 -5.68 -25.65
C ALA A 55 -14.21 -6.95 -26.36
N VAL A 56 -15.24 -7.61 -25.81
CA VAL A 56 -15.90 -8.76 -26.46
C VAL A 56 -16.62 -8.32 -27.74
N LYS A 57 -17.37 -7.21 -27.69
CA LYS A 57 -18.09 -6.66 -28.85
C LYS A 57 -17.14 -6.31 -30.00
N ASN A 58 -15.94 -5.83 -29.69
CA ASN A 58 -14.91 -5.50 -30.67
C ASN A 58 -14.04 -6.70 -31.09
N GLY A 59 -14.35 -7.92 -30.64
CA GLY A 59 -13.60 -9.12 -31.01
C GLY A 59 -12.19 -9.21 -30.43
N ILE A 60 -11.87 -8.40 -29.41
CA ILE A 60 -10.54 -8.36 -28.77
C ILE A 60 -10.41 -9.49 -27.74
N LEU A 61 -11.51 -9.83 -27.07
CA LEU A 61 -11.55 -10.86 -26.03
C LEU A 61 -12.57 -11.94 -26.36
N ALA A 62 -12.16 -13.19 -26.22
CA ALA A 62 -13.07 -14.32 -26.10
C ALA A 62 -13.30 -14.62 -24.62
N THR A 63 -14.56 -14.77 -24.22
CA THR A 63 -14.94 -15.04 -22.83
C THR A 63 -15.79 -16.29 -22.74
N GLU A 64 -15.72 -16.97 -21.61
CA GLU A 64 -16.64 -18.05 -21.26
C GLU A 64 -17.03 -17.95 -19.79
N ALA A 65 -18.08 -18.69 -19.40
CA ALA A 65 -18.46 -18.81 -18.01
C ALA A 65 -17.34 -19.51 -17.19
N ALA A 66 -17.10 -19.02 -15.98
CA ALA A 66 -16.15 -19.63 -15.07
C ALA A 66 -16.56 -21.07 -14.73
N ASN A 67 -15.60 -21.99 -14.75
CA ASN A 67 -15.82 -23.38 -14.33
C ASN A 67 -16.23 -23.42 -12.84
N PRO A 68 -17.35 -24.06 -12.45
CA PRO A 68 -17.79 -24.14 -11.05
C PRO A 68 -16.73 -24.74 -10.10
N LYS A 69 -16.00 -25.76 -10.52
CA LYS A 69 -14.89 -26.34 -9.76
C LYS A 69 -13.70 -25.36 -9.67
N GLY A 70 -13.50 -24.55 -10.71
CA GLY A 70 -12.53 -23.47 -10.73
C GLY A 70 -12.82 -22.40 -9.67
N LEU A 71 -14.10 -22.02 -9.48
CA LEU A 71 -14.53 -21.10 -8.43
C LEU A 71 -14.20 -21.64 -7.03
N GLU A 72 -14.50 -22.92 -6.78
CA GLU A 72 -14.20 -23.56 -5.50
C GLU A 72 -12.68 -23.58 -5.23
N ILE A 73 -11.87 -23.96 -6.23
CA ILE A 73 -10.41 -23.96 -6.12
C ILE A 73 -9.89 -22.54 -5.85
N ARG A 74 -10.38 -21.53 -6.56
CA ARG A 74 -10.00 -20.13 -6.35
C ARG A 74 -10.23 -19.69 -4.90
N GLY A 75 -11.40 -20.00 -4.34
CA GLY A 75 -11.71 -19.71 -2.94
C GLY A 75 -10.79 -20.44 -1.95
N LYS A 76 -10.51 -21.73 -2.20
CA LYS A 76 -9.56 -22.51 -1.37
C LYS A 76 -8.15 -21.93 -1.41
N VAL A 77 -7.67 -21.55 -2.59
CA VAL A 77 -6.34 -20.94 -2.77
C VAL A 77 -6.28 -19.58 -2.07
N GLU A 78 -7.29 -18.73 -2.23
CA GLU A 78 -7.40 -17.45 -1.53
C GLU A 78 -7.33 -17.64 -0.01
N GLY A 79 -8.14 -18.54 0.55
CA GLY A 79 -8.13 -18.87 1.98
C GLY A 79 -6.76 -19.36 2.47
N ALA A 80 -6.08 -20.21 1.71
CA ALA A 80 -4.71 -20.65 2.03
C ALA A 80 -3.71 -19.48 2.03
N MET A 81 -3.84 -18.56 1.07
CA MET A 81 -2.96 -17.40 0.96
C MET A 81 -3.22 -16.37 2.06
N LEU A 82 -4.45 -16.21 2.53
CA LEU A 82 -4.80 -15.37 3.68
C LEU A 82 -4.15 -15.90 4.97
N LYS A 83 -4.26 -17.20 5.22
CA LYS A 83 -3.60 -17.88 6.36
C LYS A 83 -2.09 -17.75 6.30
N LEU A 84 -1.50 -17.87 5.11
CA LEU A 84 -0.07 -17.63 4.92
C LEU A 84 0.28 -16.17 5.22
N GLY A 85 -0.60 -15.22 4.87
CA GLY A 85 -0.48 -13.81 5.26
C GLY A 85 -0.43 -13.59 6.77
N ASP A 86 -1.27 -14.29 7.55
CA ASP A 86 -1.20 -14.25 9.02
C ASP A 86 0.15 -14.73 9.53
N LYS A 87 0.62 -15.87 9.02
CA LYS A 87 1.90 -16.45 9.44
C LYS A 87 3.06 -15.48 9.21
N TRP A 88 3.09 -14.82 8.05
CA TRP A 88 4.14 -13.83 7.75
C TRP A 88 3.98 -12.53 8.54
N ARG A 89 2.76 -12.05 8.78
CA ARG A 89 2.54 -10.90 9.68
C ARG A 89 3.06 -11.23 11.08
N LYS A 90 2.68 -12.39 11.64
CA LYS A 90 3.16 -12.85 12.94
C LYS A 90 4.69 -12.93 12.97
N HIS A 91 5.28 -13.70 12.06
CA HIS A 91 6.73 -13.87 11.95
C HIS A 91 7.47 -12.52 11.87
N ASP A 92 7.08 -11.66 10.94
CA ASP A 92 7.82 -10.41 10.69
C ASP A 92 7.61 -9.38 11.80
N PHE A 93 6.41 -9.28 12.37
CA PHE A 93 6.11 -8.31 13.42
C PHE A 93 6.66 -8.72 14.78
N GLU A 94 6.64 -10.02 15.13
CA GLU A 94 7.30 -10.53 16.34
C GLU A 94 8.82 -10.35 16.25
N ALA A 95 9.40 -10.59 15.06
CA ALA A 95 10.83 -10.38 14.84
C ALA A 95 11.27 -8.91 14.99
N LEU A 96 10.35 -7.94 15.00
CA LEU A 96 10.68 -6.55 15.31
C LEU A 96 10.90 -6.32 16.81
N GLY A 97 10.44 -7.20 17.69
CA GLY A 97 10.37 -6.95 19.13
C GLY A 97 9.26 -5.97 19.50
N GLU A 98 9.26 -5.51 20.75
CA GLU A 98 8.23 -4.62 21.31
C GLU A 98 8.86 -3.37 21.94
N GLY A 99 8.06 -2.32 22.13
CA GLY A 99 8.45 -1.10 22.82
C GLY A 99 9.82 -0.55 22.43
N LYS A 100 10.74 -0.49 23.41
CA LYS A 100 12.10 0.03 23.22
C LYS A 100 12.97 -0.84 22.31
N ASP A 101 12.79 -2.15 22.30
CA ASP A 101 13.58 -3.05 21.45
C ASP A 101 13.20 -2.86 19.98
N ARG A 102 11.90 -2.71 19.70
CA ARG A 102 11.40 -2.34 18.37
C ARG A 102 11.97 -1.01 17.91
N LEU A 103 11.92 0.01 18.76
CA LEU A 103 12.47 1.33 18.44
C LEU A 103 13.98 1.24 18.17
N LYS A 104 14.74 0.54 19.01
CA LYS A 104 16.18 0.36 18.84
C LYS A 104 16.50 -0.31 17.50
N LYS A 105 15.76 -1.35 17.12
CA LYS A 105 15.93 -2.03 15.83
C LYS A 105 15.62 -1.11 14.65
N ILE A 106 14.54 -0.34 14.73
CA ILE A 106 14.20 0.67 13.70
C ILE A 106 15.33 1.68 13.56
N MET A 107 15.79 2.27 14.67
CA MET A 107 16.88 3.25 14.67
C MET A 107 18.18 2.68 14.10
N GLN A 108 18.50 1.43 14.43
CA GLN A 108 19.68 0.75 13.90
C GLN A 108 19.57 0.56 12.38
N GLU A 109 18.44 0.07 11.88
CA GLU A 109 18.23 -0.12 10.44
C GLU A 109 18.21 1.19 9.67
N THR A 110 17.57 2.23 10.23
CA THR A 110 17.46 3.54 9.58
C THR A 110 18.74 4.37 9.66
N SER A 111 19.69 4.02 10.53
CA SER A 111 21.03 4.66 10.57
C SER A 111 21.81 4.53 9.27
N ARG A 112 21.41 3.63 8.36
CA ARG A 112 21.98 3.46 7.02
C ARG A 112 21.37 4.41 5.97
N CYS A 113 20.41 5.24 6.36
CA CYS A 113 19.67 6.09 5.44
C CYS A 113 20.56 7.16 4.80
N ILE A 114 20.54 7.22 3.46
CA ILE A 114 21.28 8.23 2.69
C ILE A 114 20.42 9.45 2.30
N LYS A 115 19.24 9.62 2.92
CA LYS A 115 18.30 10.74 2.70
C LYS A 115 18.03 11.01 1.20
N CYS A 116 17.87 9.95 0.41
CA CYS A 116 17.62 10.04 -1.04
C CYS A 116 16.16 10.34 -1.42
N TYR A 117 15.25 10.33 -0.43
CA TYR A 117 13.80 10.59 -0.61
C TYR A 117 13.04 9.63 -1.54
N SER A 118 13.64 8.52 -2.02
CA SER A 118 12.94 7.51 -2.84
C SER A 118 11.71 6.93 -2.12
N CYS A 119 11.82 6.69 -0.80
CA CYS A 119 10.72 6.16 0.01
C CYS A 119 9.54 7.14 0.19
N ILE A 120 9.74 8.43 -0.09
CA ILE A 120 8.72 9.47 -0.07
C ILE A 120 8.16 9.64 -1.48
N SER A 121 9.03 9.82 -2.47
CA SER A 121 8.64 10.13 -3.85
C SER A 121 7.87 9.01 -4.53
N ALA A 122 8.16 7.75 -4.19
CA ALA A 122 7.46 6.59 -4.74
C ALA A 122 6.22 6.17 -3.93
N CYS A 123 5.90 6.88 -2.85
CA CYS A 123 4.80 6.51 -1.98
C CYS A 123 3.49 7.12 -2.49
N PRO A 124 2.46 6.30 -2.81
CA PRO A 124 1.24 6.79 -3.44
C PRO A 124 0.39 7.68 -2.52
N ILE A 125 0.60 7.59 -1.20
CA ILE A 125 -0.10 8.40 -0.19
C ILE A 125 0.68 9.65 0.21
N CYS A 126 1.81 9.95 -0.45
CA CYS A 126 2.58 11.16 -0.21
C CYS A 126 2.23 12.22 -1.24
N TYR A 127 1.31 13.10 -0.85
CA TYR A 127 0.80 14.17 -1.69
C TYR A 127 1.11 15.58 -1.16
N CYS A 128 1.88 15.69 -0.06
CA CYS A 128 2.25 16.98 0.52
C CYS A 128 3.03 17.82 -0.51
N VAL A 129 2.59 19.06 -0.74
CA VAL A 129 3.33 20.05 -1.53
C VAL A 129 4.64 20.42 -0.82
N ASP A 130 4.53 20.76 0.47
CA ASP A 130 5.65 21.03 1.36
C ASP A 130 5.82 19.89 2.35
N CYS A 131 6.96 19.20 2.29
CA CYS A 131 7.22 18.05 3.14
C CYS A 131 7.97 18.46 4.42
N THR A 132 7.40 18.18 5.59
CA THR A 132 8.02 18.46 6.91
C THR A 132 9.40 17.82 7.06
N THR A 133 9.68 16.71 6.37
CA THR A 133 11.02 16.08 6.36
C THR A 133 12.11 16.92 5.67
N LYS A 134 11.73 17.98 4.96
CA LYS A 134 12.64 18.97 4.35
C LYS A 134 12.76 20.26 5.18
N ASN A 135 11.99 20.40 6.26
CA ASN A 135 12.06 21.59 7.12
C ASN A 135 13.37 21.58 7.93
N PRO A 136 14.24 22.60 7.78
CA PRO A 136 15.55 22.65 8.43
C PRO A 136 15.47 22.75 9.96
N ALA A 137 14.33 23.14 10.53
CA ALA A 137 14.12 23.17 11.99
C ALA A 137 14.11 21.77 12.62
N TYR A 138 13.72 20.74 11.84
CA TYR A 138 13.62 19.36 12.31
C TYR A 138 14.68 18.46 11.70
N VAL A 139 14.96 18.63 10.41
CA VAL A 139 15.90 17.79 9.66
C VAL A 139 16.97 18.67 9.05
N LYS A 140 18.20 18.55 9.56
CA LYS A 140 19.31 19.38 9.10
C LYS A 140 19.65 19.10 7.62
N PRO A 141 19.72 20.13 6.77
CA PRO A 141 20.18 19.98 5.39
C PRO A 141 21.63 19.44 5.35
N GLY A 142 21.93 18.60 4.36
CA GLY A 142 23.28 18.02 4.17
C GLY A 142 23.73 16.95 5.18
N GLU A 143 23.02 16.78 6.31
CA GLU A 143 23.35 15.75 7.31
C GLU A 143 23.04 14.33 6.81
N LEU A 144 24.04 13.42 6.87
CA LEU A 144 23.95 12.02 6.49
C LEU A 144 24.70 11.13 7.50
N PRO A 145 24.08 10.04 8.01
CA PRO A 145 22.66 9.74 7.91
C PRO A 145 21.81 10.84 8.55
N PRO A 146 20.54 11.02 8.14
CA PRO A 146 19.68 12.01 8.79
C PRO A 146 19.53 11.71 10.27
N ASN A 147 19.35 12.75 11.08
CA ASN A 147 18.86 12.54 12.44
C ASN A 147 17.51 11.79 12.43
N PHE A 148 17.20 11.11 13.54
CA PHE A 148 16.04 10.21 13.60
C PHE A 148 14.68 10.91 13.39
N MET A 149 14.61 12.24 13.55
CA MET A 149 13.39 13.01 13.30
C MET A 149 12.88 12.85 11.87
N PHE A 150 13.77 12.69 10.89
CA PHE A 150 13.37 12.40 9.51
C PHE A 150 12.47 11.15 9.43
N HIS A 151 12.89 10.08 10.09
CA HIS A 151 12.18 8.81 10.10
C HIS A 151 10.92 8.88 10.96
N LEU A 152 10.97 9.58 12.11
CA LEU A 152 9.82 9.76 12.98
C LEU A 152 8.69 10.52 12.29
N ILE A 153 8.99 11.68 11.68
CA ILE A 153 8.03 12.45 10.87
C ILE A 153 7.46 11.55 9.78
N ARG A 154 8.33 10.85 9.05
CA ARG A 154 7.93 9.98 7.95
C ARG A 154 6.95 8.91 8.40
N PHE A 155 7.22 8.25 9.52
CA PHE A 155 6.39 7.17 10.05
C PHE A 155 5.06 7.71 10.57
N ALA A 156 5.06 8.83 11.29
CA ALA A 156 3.85 9.45 11.82
C ALA A 156 2.87 9.84 10.70
N HIS A 157 3.35 10.50 9.65
CA HIS A 157 2.50 11.05 8.58
C HIS A 157 1.77 10.00 7.72
N ILE A 158 2.17 8.74 7.77
CA ILE A 158 1.56 7.66 6.98
C ILE A 158 1.02 6.52 7.83
N ALA A 159 1.10 6.65 9.16
CA ALA A 159 0.87 5.55 10.06
C ALA A 159 -0.53 4.97 9.87
N ASP A 160 -1.55 5.81 9.68
CA ASP A 160 -2.93 5.39 9.49
C ASP A 160 -3.29 4.99 8.05
N SER A 161 -2.51 5.47 7.08
CA SER A 161 -2.84 5.40 5.65
C SER A 161 -2.01 4.36 4.87
N CYS A 162 -1.00 3.75 5.48
CA CYS A 162 -0.08 2.83 4.80
C CYS A 162 -0.76 1.53 4.34
N VAL A 163 -0.89 1.35 3.03
CA VAL A 163 -1.46 0.12 2.43
C VAL A 163 -0.44 -1.01 2.21
N ASN A 164 0.77 -0.90 2.78
CA ASN A 164 1.84 -1.91 2.65
C ASN A 164 2.19 -2.27 1.18
N CYS A 165 2.18 -1.28 0.27
CA CYS A 165 2.46 -1.48 -1.16
C CYS A 165 3.92 -1.89 -1.47
N GLY A 166 4.87 -1.61 -0.57
CA GLY A 166 6.24 -2.09 -0.66
C GLY A 166 7.22 -1.17 -1.40
N GLN A 167 6.74 -0.17 -2.14
CA GLN A 167 7.58 0.70 -2.99
C GLN A 167 8.71 1.39 -2.21
N CYS A 168 8.43 1.81 -0.98
CA CYS A 168 9.41 2.47 -0.11
C CYS A 168 10.58 1.58 0.33
N GLN A 169 10.42 0.25 0.28
CA GLN A 169 11.45 -0.72 0.59
C GLN A 169 12.16 -1.19 -0.68
N GLU A 170 11.39 -1.48 -1.73
CA GLU A 170 11.93 -1.96 -3.02
C GLU A 170 12.87 -0.95 -3.69
N LEU A 171 12.57 0.34 -3.55
CA LEU A 171 13.37 1.41 -4.12
C LEU A 171 14.41 1.98 -3.15
N CYS A 172 14.59 1.38 -1.97
CA CYS A 172 15.56 1.86 -0.99
C CYS A 172 16.96 1.34 -1.35
N PRO A 173 17.90 2.20 -1.78
CA PRO A 173 19.26 1.76 -2.12
C PRO A 173 20.06 1.29 -0.90
N ALA A 174 19.62 1.66 0.31
CA ALA A 174 20.20 1.21 1.57
C ALA A 174 19.52 -0.05 2.13
N GLU A 175 18.60 -0.68 1.38
CA GLU A 175 17.90 -1.91 1.79
C GLU A 175 17.22 -1.82 3.18
N ILE A 176 16.71 -0.63 3.53
CA ILE A 176 15.97 -0.43 4.77
C ILE A 176 14.58 -1.06 4.60
N PRO A 177 14.11 -1.89 5.55
CA PRO A 177 12.81 -2.56 5.46
C PRO A 177 11.65 -1.60 5.79
N ASN A 178 11.56 -0.46 5.09
CA ASN A 178 10.58 0.60 5.33
C ASN A 178 9.15 0.08 5.34
N ALA A 179 8.79 -0.78 4.39
CA ALA A 179 7.45 -1.32 4.29
C ALA A 179 7.08 -2.18 5.51
N LEU A 180 8.04 -2.89 6.11
CA LEU A 180 7.82 -3.64 7.35
C LEU A 180 7.52 -2.68 8.52
N PHE A 181 8.36 -1.67 8.72
CA PHE A 181 8.18 -0.70 9.82
C PHE A 181 6.88 0.09 9.71
N MET A 182 6.55 0.55 8.51
CA MET A 182 5.33 1.33 8.26
C MET A 182 4.09 0.47 8.41
N HIS A 183 4.08 -0.76 7.88
CA HIS A 183 2.95 -1.67 8.02
C HIS A 183 2.75 -2.16 9.46
N ALA A 184 3.82 -2.38 10.22
CA ALA A 184 3.71 -2.76 11.63
C ALA A 184 3.02 -1.66 12.45
N GLN A 185 3.36 -0.39 12.22
CA GLN A 185 2.71 0.75 12.88
C GLN A 185 1.25 0.90 12.45
N GLN A 186 0.97 0.76 11.15
CA GLN A 186 -0.39 0.83 10.63
C GLN A 186 -1.30 -0.24 11.21
N VAL A 187 -0.82 -1.48 11.33
CA VAL A 187 -1.61 -2.57 11.93
C VAL A 187 -1.92 -2.30 13.41
N GLU A 188 -1.06 -1.61 14.15
CA GLU A 188 -1.40 -1.20 15.52
C GLU A 188 -2.49 -0.12 15.54
N LEU A 189 -2.46 0.85 14.62
CA LEU A 189 -3.54 1.85 14.51
C LEU A 189 -4.87 1.23 14.06
N GLU A 190 -4.84 0.30 13.11
CA GLU A 190 -6.02 -0.47 12.69
C GLU A 190 -6.65 -1.21 13.87
N LYS A 191 -5.85 -1.84 14.75
CA LYS A 191 -6.37 -2.50 15.96
C LYS A 191 -6.98 -1.51 16.96
N MET A 192 -6.38 -0.34 17.10
CA MET A 192 -6.81 0.67 18.09
C MET A 192 -8.09 1.40 17.67
N PHE A 193 -8.22 1.70 16.37
CA PHE A 193 -9.25 2.60 15.86
C PHE A 193 -10.20 1.95 14.85
N GLY A 194 -9.92 0.73 14.38
CA GLY A 194 -10.75 0.01 13.42
C GLY A 194 -10.61 0.47 11.96
N HIS A 195 -9.82 1.51 11.67
CA HIS A 195 -9.63 2.01 10.31
C HIS A 195 -8.68 1.12 9.49
N ALA A 196 -9.16 0.62 8.36
CA ALA A 196 -8.39 -0.21 7.44
C ALA A 196 -8.08 0.58 6.14
N PRO A 197 -6.83 1.00 5.93
CA PRO A 197 -6.50 1.89 4.81
C PRO A 197 -6.66 1.19 3.46
N GLY A 198 -7.20 1.94 2.49
CA GLY A 198 -7.36 1.49 1.11
C GLY A 198 -8.48 0.47 0.88
N GLN A 199 -9.43 0.34 1.82
CA GLN A 199 -10.63 -0.49 1.64
C GLN A 199 -11.86 0.32 1.18
N ASP A 200 -12.03 1.53 1.69
CA ASP A 200 -13.14 2.42 1.37
C ASP A 200 -12.68 3.89 1.31
N MET A 201 -13.65 4.80 1.21
CA MET A 201 -13.43 6.25 1.13
C MET A 201 -13.51 6.95 2.49
N GLU A 202 -13.53 6.21 3.60
CA GLU A 202 -13.47 6.81 4.93
C GLU A 202 -12.14 7.54 5.10
N LEU A 203 -12.20 8.72 5.73
CA LEU A 203 -10.99 9.52 5.95
C LEU A 203 -10.05 8.82 6.94
N PRO A 204 -8.72 8.93 6.75
CA PRO A 204 -7.77 8.45 7.73
C PRO A 204 -7.92 9.13 9.09
N ILE A 205 -7.53 8.43 10.16
CA ILE A 205 -7.69 8.88 11.56
C ILE A 205 -7.08 10.27 11.79
N LEU A 206 -5.89 10.51 11.26
CA LEU A 206 -5.18 11.78 11.44
C LEU A 206 -5.88 12.94 10.74
N ALA A 207 -6.67 12.69 9.68
CA ALA A 207 -7.48 13.73 9.05
C ALA A 207 -8.57 14.28 9.99
N TYR A 208 -9.05 13.48 10.94
CA TYR A 208 -9.99 13.93 11.97
C TYR A 208 -9.31 14.65 13.13
N ALA A 209 -8.07 14.27 13.47
CA ALA A 209 -7.30 14.88 14.56
C ALA A 209 -6.95 16.35 14.28
N GLU A 210 -6.75 16.70 13.01
CA GLU A 210 -6.36 18.06 12.59
C GLU A 210 -7.52 18.84 11.96
N GLU A 211 -8.77 18.36 12.01
CA GLU A 211 -9.86 18.82 11.14
C GLU A 211 -10.07 20.35 11.13
N ARG A 212 -9.98 21.04 12.27
CA ARG A 212 -10.21 22.51 12.31
C ARG A 212 -9.01 23.34 11.88
N GLU A 213 -7.82 23.05 12.41
CA GLU A 213 -6.62 23.83 12.10
C GLU A 213 -6.05 23.49 10.73
N GLU A 214 -6.04 22.22 10.33
CA GLU A 214 -5.54 21.79 9.04
C GLU A 214 -6.52 22.15 7.91
N ARG A 215 -7.85 22.04 8.11
CA ARG A 215 -8.79 22.61 7.13
C ARG A 215 -8.68 24.12 7.05
N SER A 216 -8.44 24.84 8.16
CA SER A 216 -8.20 26.28 8.12
C SER A 216 -6.92 26.62 7.35
N ARG A 217 -5.84 25.85 7.55
CA ARG A 217 -4.58 25.98 6.81
C ARG A 217 -4.76 25.68 5.32
N LEU A 218 -5.43 24.58 4.97
CA LEU A 218 -5.72 24.15 3.59
C LEU A 218 -6.67 25.13 2.87
N HIS A 219 -7.70 25.62 3.56
CA HIS A 219 -8.62 26.64 3.05
C HIS A 219 -7.90 27.98 2.81
N ASN A 220 -6.95 28.36 3.67
CA ASN A 220 -6.11 29.55 3.47
C ASN A 220 -5.11 29.41 2.32
N THR A 221 -4.80 28.18 1.88
CA THR A 221 -3.99 27.91 0.66
C THR A 221 -4.83 27.76 -0.61
N GLY A 222 -6.16 27.90 -0.52
CA GLY A 222 -7.07 27.92 -1.68
C GLY A 222 -7.28 26.56 -2.37
N SER A 223 -6.92 25.44 -1.74
CA SER A 223 -7.16 24.12 -2.30
C SER A 223 -7.40 23.06 -1.22
N ASP A 224 -8.59 22.43 -1.28
CA ASP A 224 -8.88 21.22 -0.51
C ASP A 224 -8.25 20.02 -1.24
N MET A 225 -6.96 19.85 -0.97
CA MET A 225 -6.04 19.02 -1.75
C MET A 225 -6.19 17.51 -1.52
N ILE A 226 -7.09 17.04 -0.63
CA ILE A 226 -7.26 15.59 -0.41
C ILE A 226 -8.14 14.97 -1.50
N TYR A 227 -9.26 15.61 -1.84
CA TYR A 227 -10.18 15.08 -2.86
C TYR A 227 -9.76 15.46 -4.29
N LEU A 228 -9.29 16.69 -4.49
CA LEU A 228 -8.96 17.21 -5.83
C LEU A 228 -7.62 16.69 -6.38
N ASN A 229 -6.58 16.49 -5.57
CA ASN A 229 -5.31 15.96 -6.10
C ASN A 229 -5.36 14.47 -6.46
N VAL A 230 -6.24 13.70 -5.82
CA VAL A 230 -6.38 12.27 -6.09
C VAL A 230 -7.14 12.04 -7.40
N PHE A 231 -8.09 12.92 -7.74
CA PHE A 231 -9.00 12.70 -8.88
C PHE A 231 -8.92 13.75 -9.99
N ASN A 232 -8.23 14.88 -9.81
CA ASN A 232 -8.06 15.91 -10.84
C ASN A 232 -6.77 16.73 -10.64
N PRO A 233 -5.59 16.19 -11.00
CA PRO A 233 -4.32 16.85 -10.73
C PRO A 233 -4.21 18.19 -11.47
N VAL A 234 -3.95 19.27 -10.74
CA VAL A 234 -3.63 20.57 -11.32
C VAL A 234 -2.35 20.43 -12.16
N ALA A 235 -2.36 21.00 -13.37
CA ALA A 235 -1.21 20.96 -14.26
C ALA A 235 0.03 21.53 -13.56
N LYS A 236 1.13 20.76 -13.57
CA LYS A 236 2.42 21.20 -13.05
C LYS A 236 2.90 22.40 -13.87
N HIS A 237 3.02 23.56 -13.23
CA HIS A 237 3.83 24.67 -13.74
C HIS A 237 5.30 24.44 -13.40
#